data_AF-A0A3C1X6N4-F1
#
_entry.id   AF-A0A3C1X6N4-F1
#
_cell.length_a   1.000
_cell.length_b   1.000
_cell.length_c   1.000
_cell.angle_alpha   90.00
_cell.angle_beta   90.00
_cell.angle_gamma   90.00
#
_symmetry.space_group_name_H-M   'P 1'
#
loop_
_entity.id
_entity.type
_entity.pdbx_description
1 polymer ?
#
loop_
_entity_poly.entity_id
_entity_poly.type
_entity_poly.pdbx_seq_one_letter_code
_entity_poly.pdbx_strand_id
1 'polypeptide(L)'
;MNMPRLFILLLCFLLSAGIVRGQQPAVVAADAQQLVDFDNDIQPILTKFGCNSGPCHGKARGQGGFQLSLLGFDSQQDHDAITKEGRGRRVFA
;
A
#
# COMPACT_ATOMS: atom_id res chain seq x y z
N MET A 1 46.55 28.08 5.38
CA MET A 1 45.23 27.45 5.15
C MET A 1 45.16 26.19 6.01
N ASN A 2 44.11 26.08 6.83
CA ASN A 2 44.06 25.36 8.10
C ASN A 2 44.10 23.81 7.99
N MET A 3 45.22 23.21 8.39
CA MET A 3 45.46 21.77 8.59
C MET A 3 44.45 21.01 9.50
N PRO A 4 43.74 21.60 10.49
CA PRO A 4 42.74 20.86 11.28
C PRO A 4 41.45 20.51 10.50
N ARG A 5 41.18 21.16 9.37
CA ARG A 5 39.99 20.83 8.55
C ARG A 5 40.15 19.54 7.74
N LEU A 6 41.38 19.18 7.39
CA LEU A 6 41.68 17.98 6.61
C LEU A 6 41.58 16.70 7.46
N PHE A 7 41.94 16.78 8.75
CA PHE A 7 41.82 15.68 9.70
C PHE A 7 40.37 15.31 10.04
N ILE A 8 39.50 16.32 10.15
CA ILE A 8 38.07 16.12 10.46
C ILE A 8 37.34 15.42 9.29
N LEU A 9 37.66 15.76 8.05
CA LEU A 9 37.02 15.15 6.87
C LEU A 9 37.43 13.68 6.65
N LEU A 10 38.67 13.31 6.98
CA LEU A 10 39.14 11.91 6.90
C LEU A 10 38.50 11.02 7.98
N LEU A 11 38.25 11.56 9.17
CA LEU A 11 37.60 10.82 10.27
C LEU A 11 36.11 10.55 9.97
N CYS A 12 35.41 11.47 9.30
CA CYS A 12 34.02 11.29 8.88
C CYS A 12 33.85 10.24 7.77
N PHE A 13 34.85 10.08 6.90
CA PHE A 13 34.79 9.13 5.78
C PHE A 13 34.95 7.68 6.25
N LEU A 14 35.70 7.43 7.32
CA LEU A 14 35.87 6.10 7.91
C LEU A 14 34.66 5.64 8.74
N LEU A 15 33.86 6.58 9.28
CA LEU A 15 32.64 6.27 10.05
C LEU A 15 31.43 5.89 9.18
N SER A 16 31.44 6.25 7.89
CA SER A 16 30.31 6.06 6.97
C SER A 16 30.42 4.79 6.10
N ALA A 17 31.57 4.12 6.08
CA ALA A 17 31.78 2.93 5.25
C ALA A 17 31.26 1.61 5.87
N GLY A 18 30.80 1.61 7.14
CA GLY A 18 30.52 0.38 7.89
C GLY A 18 29.06 -0.11 7.95
N ILE A 19 28.08 0.62 7.39
CA ILE A 19 26.64 0.35 7.64
C ILE A 19 25.91 -0.31 6.46
N VAL A 20 26.50 -0.44 5.27
CA VAL A 20 25.83 -1.15 4.16
C VAL A 20 26.12 -2.65 4.23
N ARG A 21 25.64 -3.31 5.30
CA ARG A 21 25.32 -4.74 5.20
C ARG A 21 24.06 -4.80 4.36
N GLY A 22 24.22 -5.19 3.09
CA GLY A 22 23.10 -5.40 2.19
C GLY A 22 22.11 -6.38 2.81
N GLN A 23 20.95 -5.87 3.20
CA GLN A 23 19.79 -6.67 3.54
C GLN A 23 19.36 -7.34 2.23
N GLN A 24 19.77 -8.58 2.00
CA GLN A 24 19.24 -9.35 0.88
C GLN A 24 17.75 -9.56 1.14
N PRO A 25 16.85 -9.12 0.24
CA PRO A 25 15.44 -9.44 0.39
C PRO A 25 15.30 -10.96 0.36
N ALA A 26 14.67 -11.53 1.38
CA ALA A 26 14.37 -12.95 1.42
C ALA A 26 13.52 -13.28 0.17
N VAL A 27 14.06 -14.13 -0.70
CA VAL A 27 13.30 -14.72 -1.80
C VAL A 27 12.30 -15.69 -1.19
N VAL A 28 11.05 -15.24 -1.03
CA VAL A 28 9.96 -16.09 -0.57
C VAL A 28 9.69 -17.09 -1.69
N ALA A 29 9.93 -18.37 -1.42
CA ALA A 29 9.62 -19.45 -2.34
C ALA A 29 8.13 -19.41 -2.68
N ALA A 30 7.82 -19.15 -3.95
CA ALA A 30 6.46 -19.09 -4.48
C ALA A 30 5.88 -20.50 -4.64
N ASP A 31 5.48 -21.13 -3.53
CA ASP A 31 4.56 -22.27 -3.56
C ASP A 31 3.83 -22.49 -2.22
N ALA A 32 3.32 -21.40 -1.64
CA ALA A 32 2.14 -21.46 -0.79
C ALA A 32 1.09 -20.65 -1.55
N GLN A 33 -0.16 -21.14 -1.67
CA GLN A 33 -1.22 -20.34 -2.28
C GLN A 33 -1.26 -19.00 -1.54
N GLN A 34 -0.77 -17.94 -2.20
CA GLN A 34 -0.70 -16.63 -1.56
C GLN A 34 -2.13 -16.18 -1.33
N LEU A 35 -2.54 -16.19 -0.07
CA LEU A 35 -3.86 -15.75 0.33
C LEU A 35 -3.95 -14.27 0.01
N VAL A 36 -4.92 -13.91 -0.84
CA VAL A 36 -5.21 -12.52 -1.17
C VAL A 36 -5.80 -11.86 0.07
N ASP A 37 -5.19 -10.77 0.50
CA ASP A 37 -5.64 -9.95 1.61
C ASP A 37 -6.34 -8.70 1.08
N PHE A 38 -7.58 -8.47 1.50
CA PHE A 38 -8.37 -7.37 0.94
C PHE A 38 -7.76 -5.99 1.23
N ASP A 39 -7.22 -5.80 2.43
CA ASP A 39 -6.67 -4.52 2.88
C ASP A 39 -5.33 -4.22 2.21
N ASN A 40 -4.47 -5.23 2.04
CA ASN A 40 -3.13 -5.06 1.50
C ASN A 40 -3.05 -5.22 -0.02
N ASP A 41 -3.94 -6.00 -0.63
CA ASP A 41 -3.87 -6.30 -2.07
C ASP A 41 -4.96 -5.57 -2.88
N ILE A 42 -6.19 -5.47 -2.36
CA ILE A 42 -7.34 -4.95 -3.13
C ILE A 42 -7.58 -3.47 -2.86
N GLN A 43 -7.62 -3.06 -1.61
CA GLN A 43 -7.84 -1.67 -1.22
C GLN A 43 -6.87 -0.69 -1.90
N PRO A 44 -5.55 -0.98 -1.99
CA PRO A 44 -4.60 -0.09 -2.65
C PRO A 44 -4.87 0.03 -4.16
N ILE A 45 -5.40 -1.01 -4.80
CA ILE A 45 -5.81 -0.96 -6.20
C ILE A 45 -6.98 0.03 -6.36
N LEU A 46 -8.00 -0.07 -5.50
CA LEU A 46 -9.15 0.85 -5.52
C LEU A 46 -8.71 2.30 -5.34
N THR A 47 -7.79 2.56 -4.42
CA THR A 47 -7.22 3.89 -4.18
C THR A 47 -6.38 4.37 -5.34
N LYS A 48 -5.50 3.52 -5.90
CA LYS A 48 -4.63 3.86 -7.04
C LYS A 48 -5.43 4.30 -8.26
N PHE A 49 -6.59 3.70 -8.51
CA PHE A 49 -7.47 4.06 -9.61
C PHE A 49 -8.56 5.07 -9.24
N GLY A 50 -8.56 5.56 -7.99
CA GLY A 50 -9.50 6.57 -7.51
C GLY A 50 -10.95 6.11 -7.38
N CYS A 51 -11.19 4.79 -7.32
CA CYS A 51 -12.54 4.24 -7.19
C CYS A 51 -13.20 4.65 -5.86
N ASN A 52 -12.45 4.53 -4.77
CA ASN A 52 -12.88 4.90 -3.41
C ASN A 52 -12.62 6.40 -3.09
N SER A 53 -12.48 7.25 -4.11
CA SER A 53 -12.34 8.70 -3.94
C SER A 53 -13.69 9.42 -3.91
N GLY A 54 -13.70 10.63 -3.35
CA GLY A 54 -14.90 11.47 -3.19
C GLY A 54 -15.71 11.84 -4.45
N PRO A 55 -15.19 11.83 -5.69
CA PRO A 55 -16.02 12.15 -6.86
C PRO A 55 -17.11 11.10 -7.17
N CYS A 56 -16.80 9.81 -7.01
CA CYS A 56 -17.63 8.70 -7.49
C CYS A 56 -18.09 7.77 -6.36
N HIS A 57 -17.41 6.64 -6.14
CA HIS A 57 -17.89 5.63 -5.19
C HIS A 57 -17.51 5.92 -3.74
N GLY A 58 -16.39 6.63 -3.49
CA GLY A 58 -15.92 7.03 -2.16
C GLY A 58 -16.66 8.18 -1.48
N LYS A 59 -17.91 8.48 -1.89
CA LYS A 59 -18.72 9.57 -1.32
C LYS A 59 -19.90 9.02 -0.54
N ALA A 60 -20.48 9.84 0.33
CA ALA A 60 -21.54 9.44 1.27
C ALA A 60 -22.77 8.73 0.67
N ARG A 61 -23.02 8.85 -0.64
CA ARG A 61 -24.12 8.17 -1.35
C ARG A 61 -23.65 7.21 -2.46
N GLY A 62 -22.35 7.11 -2.70
CA GLY A 62 -21.78 6.39 -3.84
C GLY A 62 -22.35 6.82 -5.20
N GLN A 63 -22.32 5.90 -6.16
CA GLN A 63 -22.93 6.07 -7.49
C GLN A 63 -23.53 4.76 -7.98
N GLY A 64 -24.71 4.80 -8.62
CA GLY A 64 -25.34 3.63 -9.22
C GLY A 64 -25.71 2.52 -8.23
N GLY A 65 -25.96 2.89 -6.96
CA GLY A 65 -26.18 1.92 -5.89
C GLY A 65 -24.92 1.14 -5.50
N PHE A 66 -23.74 1.72 -5.72
CA PHE A 66 -22.46 1.20 -5.26
C PHE A 66 -21.70 2.30 -4.51
N GLN A 67 -21.44 2.05 -3.24
CA GLN A 67 -20.75 2.97 -2.33
C GLN A 67 -19.54 2.27 -1.73
N LEU A 68 -18.43 3.01 -1.71
CA LEU A 68 -17.22 2.66 -0.99
C LEU A 68 -16.95 3.75 0.05
N SER A 69 -16.25 3.39 1.11
CA SER A 69 -15.68 4.28 2.09
C SER A 69 -14.65 5.20 1.44
N LEU A 70 -14.49 6.42 1.97
CA LEU A 70 -13.53 7.38 1.43
C LEU A 70 -12.10 6.89 1.70
N LEU A 71 -11.34 6.64 0.64
CA LEU A 71 -9.94 6.20 0.68
C LEU A 71 -9.69 4.96 1.57
N GLY A 72 -10.68 4.07 1.69
CA GLY A 72 -10.55 2.83 2.47
C GLY A 72 -10.74 3.00 3.98
N PHE A 73 -11.38 4.08 4.42
CA PHE A 73 -11.67 4.35 5.83
C PHE A 73 -12.39 3.19 6.56
N ASP A 74 -13.25 2.45 5.86
CA ASP A 74 -13.96 1.28 6.38
C ASP A 74 -13.81 0.10 5.41
N SER A 75 -12.73 -0.66 5.60
CA SER A 75 -12.39 -1.78 4.71
C SER A 75 -13.45 -2.89 4.70
N GLN A 76 -14.05 -3.16 5.86
CA GLN A 76 -15.04 -4.22 5.97
C GLN A 76 -16.31 -3.86 5.20
N GLN A 77 -16.76 -2.60 5.29
CA GLN A 77 -17.84 -2.09 4.46
C GLN A 77 -17.51 -2.19 2.97
N ASP A 78 -16.29 -1.81 2.57
CA ASP A 78 -15.86 -1.87 1.17
C ASP A 78 -15.87 -3.30 0.62
N HIS A 79 -15.37 -4.24 1.41
CA HIS A 79 -15.41 -5.66 1.10
C HIS A 79 -16.86 -6.14 0.91
N ASP A 80 -17.77 -5.77 1.82
CA ASP A 80 -19.17 -6.20 1.77
C ASP A 80 -19.93 -5.55 0.61
N ALA A 81 -19.64 -4.29 0.29
CA ALA A 81 -20.20 -3.58 -0.86
C ALA A 81 -19.82 -4.25 -2.19
N ILE A 82 -18.60 -4.79 -2.28
CA ILE A 82 -18.14 -5.51 -3.47
C ILE A 82 -18.73 -6.93 -3.50
N THR A 83 -18.63 -7.68 -2.41
CA THR A 83 -18.86 -9.13 -2.41
C THR A 83 -20.31 -9.53 -2.15
N LYS A 84 -21.06 -8.73 -1.38
CA LYS A 84 -22.40 -9.10 -0.88
C LYS A 84 -23.50 -8.23 -1.51
N GLU A 85 -23.28 -6.92 -1.60
CA GLU A 85 -24.31 -6.01 -2.09
C GLU A 85 -24.68 -6.25 -3.55
N GLY A 86 -25.85 -5.73 -3.95
CA GLY A 86 -26.38 -5.96 -5.29
C GLY A 86 -26.57 -7.45 -5.61
N ARG A 87 -26.77 -8.29 -4.58
CA ARG A 87 -26.97 -9.74 -4.68
C ARG A 87 -25.76 -10.49 -5.26
N GLY A 88 -24.54 -10.06 -4.92
CA GLY A 88 -23.29 -10.72 -5.33
C GLY A 88 -22.92 -10.56 -6.81
N ARG A 89 -23.64 -9.71 -7.56
CA ARG A 89 -23.46 -9.53 -9.02
C ARG A 89 -22.08 -9.02 -9.46
N ARG A 90 -21.20 -8.62 -8.53
CA ARG A 90 -19.86 -8.09 -8.85
C ARG A 90 -18.76 -9.14 -8.73
N VAL A 91 -19.06 -10.32 -8.19
CA VAL A 91 -18.07 -11.40 -7.98
C VAL A 91 -18.53 -12.74 -8.59
N PHE A 92 -19.82 -13.01 -8.65
CA PHE A 92 -20.37 -14.31 -9.09
C PHE A 92 -21.19 -14.25 -10.40
N ALA A 93 -21.02 -13.21 -11.22
CA ALA A 93 -21.78 -13.02 -12.47
C ALA A 93 -21.23 -13.86 -13.63
#